data_AF-A0A954BUS1-F1
#
_entry.id   AF-A0A954BUS1-F1
#
_cell.length_a   1.000
_cell.length_b   1.000
_cell.length_c   1.000
_cell.angle_alpha   90.00
_cell.angle_beta   90.00
_cell.angle_gamma   90.00
#
_symmetry.space_group_name_H-M   'P 1'
#
loop_
_entity.id
_entity.type
_entity.pdbx_description
1 polymer ?
#
loop_
_entity_poly.entity_id
_entity_poly.type
_entity_poly.pdbx_seq_one_letter_code
_entity_poly.pdbx_strand_id
1 'polypeptide(L)'
;FMFDTRDDLDLPFRDKPLACHWEGKLGIPAGWVKDGEIALVRFQTYGRLRVTLGEVLKETTAQTGEGFNLTTVDFEVRDSSEHYLPLSIDWTSESGPAGLKVVKMEKLGTATTGEGISTQEEPLWNEVETLQPQLFFPPVVPPKPPEILSARPIYEEGQQPPTLPYDVTTTRPSIREGQLFEFDMQVFGNAEVLAAPVNITVDGVPLTYEVTLTETGNGGSVVRTCRATLPSGLGEGAIIARLTVVTSQPFYIDVQNKGLIAYLYDLPNPGGYTKMPDLEPLTCFEVRKMPWVNYENANEFDVPFPAETFAIEWFGALIIETEGDYRFTCRSDDGIYVWLDDNLVLVDDNLHYQREKTGDWVHLVPGTYNFRMQFFENNVHEVAVLSWDARTDKEDEGTEFIQRGVIGKRHFTWDQHPALPQKTSTHKRADGSDPE
;
A
#
# COMPACT_ATOMS: atom_id res chain seq x y z
N PHE A 1 5.62 22.15 8.93
CA PHE A 1 6.85 21.43 9.26
C PHE A 1 7.82 22.39 9.90
N MET A 2 7.68 22.53 11.21
CA MET A 2 8.53 23.36 12.06
C MET A 2 8.61 22.56 13.35
N PHE A 3 9.82 22.21 13.74
CA PHE A 3 10.08 21.55 15.01
C PHE A 3 11.02 22.44 15.78
N ASP A 4 10.69 22.65 17.05
CA ASP A 4 11.50 23.46 17.94
C ASP A 4 12.71 22.66 18.41
N THR A 5 12.57 21.34 18.47
CA THR A 5 13.61 20.42 18.94
C THR A 5 13.60 19.09 18.17
N ARG A 6 14.69 18.31 18.31
CA ARG A 6 14.77 16.95 17.76
C ARG A 6 13.74 16.00 18.35
N ASP A 7 13.25 16.27 19.55
CA ASP A 7 12.27 15.42 20.23
C ASP A 7 10.89 15.45 19.55
N ASP A 8 10.61 16.52 18.79
CA ASP A 8 9.39 16.63 17.98
C ASP A 8 9.45 15.76 16.70
N LEU A 9 10.63 15.21 16.36
CA LEU A 9 10.79 14.29 15.24
C LEU A 9 10.59 12.85 15.73
N ASP A 10 9.49 12.24 15.29
CA ASP A 10 9.21 10.80 15.50
C ASP A 10 10.05 9.94 14.54
N LEU A 11 11.38 10.00 14.72
CA LEU A 11 12.35 9.29 13.89
C LEU A 11 13.28 8.44 14.78
N PRO A 12 13.56 7.17 14.40
CA PRO A 12 14.36 6.25 15.20
C PRO A 12 15.85 6.64 15.32
N PHE A 13 16.32 7.59 14.51
CA PHE A 13 17.71 8.07 14.47
C PHE A 13 17.86 9.56 14.83
N ARG A 14 16.86 10.18 15.47
CA ARG A 14 16.86 11.61 15.81
C ARG A 14 18.10 12.09 16.58
N ASP A 15 18.76 11.21 17.35
CA ASP A 15 19.97 11.52 18.12
C ASP A 15 21.30 11.37 17.33
N LYS A 16 21.23 11.07 16.03
CA LYS A 16 22.40 10.97 15.14
C LYS A 16 22.62 12.27 14.34
N PRO A 17 23.74 12.44 13.62
CA PRO A 17 23.85 13.50 12.62
C PRO A 17 22.68 13.41 11.64
N LEU A 18 21.98 14.53 11.44
CA LEU A 18 20.82 14.62 10.55
C LEU A 18 21.20 15.42 9.32
N ALA A 19 20.78 14.93 8.16
CA ALA A 19 20.70 15.69 6.93
C ALA A 19 19.26 15.58 6.42
N CYS A 20 18.65 16.71 6.09
CA CYS A 20 17.33 16.74 5.47
C CYS A 20 17.36 17.65 4.25
N HIS A 21 16.63 17.22 3.23
CA HIS A 21 16.38 17.96 2.02
C HIS A 21 14.87 18.17 1.90
N TRP A 22 14.47 19.39 1.59
CA TRP A 22 13.08 19.80 1.46
C TRP A 22 12.88 20.58 0.18
N GLU A 23 11.85 20.24 -0.59
CA GLU A 23 11.42 21.01 -1.75
C GLU A 23 9.97 21.47 -1.58
N GLY A 24 9.68 22.67 -2.08
CA GLY A 24 8.35 23.25 -2.03
C GLY A 24 8.27 24.56 -2.80
N LYS A 25 7.29 25.38 -2.44
CA LYS A 25 7.13 26.72 -2.98
C LYS A 25 6.78 27.67 -1.83
N LEU A 26 7.38 28.85 -1.79
CA LEU A 26 7.04 29.92 -0.86
C LEU A 26 6.02 30.87 -1.52
N GLY A 27 4.83 30.99 -0.94
CA GLY A 27 3.80 31.94 -1.33
C GLY A 27 4.09 33.34 -0.85
N ILE A 28 4.03 34.30 -1.77
CA ILE A 28 4.14 35.73 -1.54
C ILE A 28 2.73 36.31 -1.71
N PRO A 29 2.00 36.69 -0.64
CA PRO A 29 0.64 37.18 -0.76
C PRO A 29 0.57 38.54 -1.47
N ALA A 30 -0.51 38.79 -2.23
CA ALA A 30 -0.74 40.11 -2.81
C ALA A 30 -0.83 41.21 -1.74
N GLY A 31 -0.20 42.35 -2.00
CA GLY A 31 -0.21 43.51 -1.10
C GLY A 31 0.63 43.33 0.17
N TRP A 32 1.39 42.23 0.26
CA TRP A 32 2.27 41.97 1.39
C TRP A 32 3.52 42.89 1.39
N VAL A 33 4.10 43.15 0.22
CA VAL A 33 5.10 44.21 0.01
C VAL A 33 4.40 45.37 -0.71
N LYS A 34 4.42 46.60 -0.18
CA LYS A 34 3.85 47.75 -0.89
C LYS A 34 4.84 48.34 -1.89
N ASP A 35 4.35 49.15 -2.84
CA ASP A 35 5.20 49.83 -3.81
C ASP A 35 6.30 50.66 -3.11
N GLY A 36 7.56 50.31 -3.40
CA GLY A 36 8.75 50.93 -2.79
C GLY A 36 9.21 50.31 -1.47
N GLU A 37 8.56 49.25 -0.98
CA GLU A 37 8.99 48.50 0.20
C GLU A 37 9.85 47.27 -0.18
N ILE A 38 10.61 46.77 0.78
CA ILE A 38 11.34 45.49 0.70
C ILE A 38 10.91 44.68 1.93
N ALA A 39 10.55 43.43 1.73
CA ALA A 39 10.39 42.47 2.80
C ALA A 39 11.57 41.50 2.83
N LEU A 40 11.86 40.93 4.00
CA LEU A 40 12.89 39.91 4.16
C LEU A 40 12.27 38.61 4.64
N VAL A 41 12.69 37.49 4.06
CA VAL A 41 12.32 36.13 4.50
C VAL A 41 13.55 35.49 5.11
N ARG A 42 13.46 35.13 6.40
CA ARG A 42 14.59 34.58 7.16
C ARG A 42 14.37 33.11 7.48
N PHE A 43 15.32 32.29 7.08
CA PHE A 43 15.41 30.89 7.48
C PHE A 43 16.42 30.76 8.61
N GLN A 44 16.06 30.04 9.67
CA GLN A 44 16.84 29.98 10.90
C GLN A 44 17.03 28.54 11.37
N THR A 45 18.25 28.16 11.76
CA THR A 45 18.50 26.83 12.30
C THR A 45 19.76 26.74 13.16
N TYR A 46 19.77 25.75 14.06
CA TYR A 46 20.99 25.25 14.70
C TYR A 46 21.61 24.18 13.79
N GLY A 47 22.58 24.60 12.97
CA GLY A 47 23.24 23.74 11.98
C GLY A 47 23.67 24.49 10.73
N ARG A 48 24.03 23.76 9.67
CA ARG A 48 24.29 24.35 8.35
C ARG A 48 22.98 24.41 7.57
N LEU A 49 22.81 25.50 6.85
CA LEU A 49 21.66 25.73 6.01
C LEU A 49 22.12 26.12 4.61
N ARG A 50 21.51 25.51 3.60
CA ARG A 50 21.56 25.96 2.22
C ARG A 50 20.13 26.10 1.74
N VAL A 51 19.75 27.29 1.33
CA VAL A 51 18.40 27.60 0.86
C VAL A 51 18.49 28.12 -0.56
N THR A 52 17.66 27.58 -1.44
CA THR A 52 17.37 28.15 -2.75
C THR A 52 15.96 28.71 -2.71
N LEU A 53 15.79 30.01 -2.96
CA LEU A 53 14.48 30.64 -3.12
C LEU A 53 14.40 31.32 -4.48
N GLY A 54 13.49 30.86 -5.33
CA GLY A 54 13.49 31.20 -6.76
C GLY A 54 14.79 30.73 -7.41
N GLU A 55 15.54 31.67 -8.00
CA GLU A 55 16.86 31.41 -8.61
C GLU A 55 18.03 31.73 -7.68
N VAL A 56 17.74 32.25 -6.47
CA VAL A 56 18.77 32.72 -5.55
C VAL A 56 19.13 31.62 -4.56
N LEU A 57 20.39 31.21 -4.57
CA LEU A 57 20.97 30.33 -3.56
C LEU A 57 21.70 31.14 -2.49
N LYS A 58 21.44 30.84 -1.22
CA LYS A 58 22.23 31.34 -0.10
C LYS A 58 22.53 30.20 0.86
N GLU A 59 23.74 30.18 1.39
CA GLU A 59 24.20 29.12 2.29
C GLU A 59 25.02 29.68 3.45
N THR A 60 24.96 29.00 4.58
CA THR A 60 25.76 29.30 5.77
C THR A 60 27.06 28.49 5.75
N THR A 61 28.12 29.09 6.28
CA THR A 61 29.41 28.40 6.44
C THR A 61 29.29 27.30 7.50
N ALA A 62 29.96 26.17 7.29
CA ALA A 62 30.03 25.11 8.29
C ALA A 62 30.68 25.65 9.57
N GLN A 63 30.00 25.51 10.72
CA GLN A 63 30.56 25.90 12.02
C GLN A 63 31.25 24.69 12.63
N THR A 64 32.55 24.81 12.90
CA THR A 64 33.32 23.78 13.61
C THR A 64 33.31 24.08 15.11
N GLY A 65 32.67 23.24 15.92
CA GLY A 65 32.73 23.29 17.38
C GLY A 65 31.38 23.06 18.08
N GLU A 66 31.42 22.66 19.35
CA GLU A 66 30.25 22.32 20.21
C GLU A 66 29.33 23.52 20.58
N GLY A 67 29.42 24.63 19.85
CA GLY A 67 28.60 25.82 20.11
C GLY A 67 27.28 25.80 19.34
N PHE A 68 26.16 25.95 20.05
CA PHE A 68 24.81 26.08 19.48
C PHE A 68 24.57 27.47 18.85
N ASN A 69 25.40 27.88 17.91
CA ASN A 69 25.22 29.16 17.24
C ASN A 69 24.04 29.06 16.27
N LEU A 70 23.10 29.99 16.43
CA LEU A 70 22.03 30.16 15.48
C LEU A 70 22.61 30.62 14.14
N THR A 71 22.23 29.93 13.05
CA THR A 71 22.55 30.39 11.70
C THR A 71 21.30 30.88 11.01
N THR A 72 21.47 31.90 10.16
CA THR A 72 20.37 32.55 9.44
C THR A 72 20.71 32.74 7.97
N VAL A 73 19.69 32.66 7.13
CA VAL A 73 19.75 33.01 5.71
C VAL A 73 18.57 33.91 5.39
N ASP A 74 18.86 35.10 4.86
CA ASP A 74 17.85 36.12 4.56
C ASP A 74 17.66 36.28 3.06
N PHE A 75 16.41 36.35 2.59
CA PHE A 75 16.07 36.66 1.20
C PHE A 75 15.24 37.93 1.11
N GLU A 76 15.61 38.82 0.21
CA GLU A 76 14.79 40.00 -0.11
C GLU A 76 13.64 39.62 -1.03
N VAL A 77 12.43 40.06 -0.69
CA VAL A 77 11.24 39.99 -1.52
C VAL A 77 10.77 41.40 -1.82
N ARG A 78 10.64 41.71 -3.11
CA ARG A 78 10.35 43.08 -3.62
C ARG A 78 9.04 43.16 -4.37
N ASP A 79 8.42 42.04 -4.68
CA ASP A 79 7.24 41.94 -5.53
C ASP A 79 5.96 41.91 -4.68
N SER A 80 4.99 42.74 -5.06
CA SER A 80 3.71 42.97 -4.40
C SER A 80 2.56 42.13 -4.98
N SER A 81 2.82 41.42 -6.09
CA SER A 81 1.87 40.53 -6.75
C SER A 81 1.81 39.17 -6.05
N GLU A 82 0.64 38.52 -6.04
CA GLU A 82 0.52 37.17 -5.49
C GLU A 82 1.21 36.16 -6.40
N HIS A 83 2.25 35.50 -5.90
CA HIS A 83 2.97 34.47 -6.65
C HIS A 83 3.67 33.47 -5.73
N TYR A 84 4.21 32.41 -6.32
CA TYR A 84 4.91 31.34 -5.61
C TYR A 84 6.33 31.21 -6.13
N LEU A 85 7.32 31.27 -5.24
CA LEU A 85 8.73 31.06 -5.56
C LEU A 85 9.12 29.62 -5.23
N PRO A 86 9.77 28.87 -6.15
CA PRO A 86 10.38 27.58 -5.82
C PRO A 86 11.28 27.69 -4.59
N LEU A 87 11.20 26.72 -3.69
CA LEU A 87 11.97 26.68 -2.44
C LEU A 87 12.64 25.33 -2.29
N SER A 88 13.95 25.32 -2.10
CA SER A 88 14.72 24.15 -1.67
C SER A 88 15.46 24.49 -0.38
N ILE A 89 15.45 23.59 0.59
CA ILE A 89 16.17 23.73 1.85
C ILE A 89 16.98 22.45 2.09
N ASP A 90 18.29 22.57 2.03
CA ASP A 90 19.21 21.58 2.58
C ASP A 90 19.62 22.01 3.98
N TRP A 91 19.45 21.10 4.93
CA TRP A 91 19.78 21.32 6.31
C TRP A 91 20.60 20.17 6.86
N THR A 92 21.66 20.49 7.59
CA THR A 92 22.46 19.48 8.30
C THR A 92 22.72 19.90 9.74
N SER A 93 22.60 18.95 10.67
CA SER A 93 22.86 19.13 12.10
C SER A 93 23.70 17.97 12.64
N GLU A 94 24.90 18.24 13.13
CA GLU A 94 25.85 17.20 13.56
C GLU A 94 25.50 16.61 14.94
N SER A 95 25.06 17.43 15.90
CA SER A 95 24.64 17.00 17.25
C SER A 95 23.88 18.10 18.00
N GLY A 96 23.15 17.77 19.08
CA GLY A 96 22.49 18.75 19.97
C GLY A 96 21.05 19.13 19.57
N PRO A 97 20.45 20.18 20.19
CA PRO A 97 19.14 20.70 19.78
C PRO A 97 19.18 21.04 18.29
N ALA A 98 18.21 20.50 17.56
CA ALA A 98 18.09 20.76 16.14
C ALA A 98 16.64 21.16 15.89
N GLY A 99 16.51 22.37 15.38
CA GLY A 99 15.25 22.99 15.02
C GLY A 99 15.44 23.70 13.70
N LEU A 100 14.50 23.50 12.79
CA LEU A 100 14.37 24.31 11.59
C LEU A 100 13.15 25.20 11.80
N LYS A 101 13.40 26.49 12.01
CA LYS A 101 12.34 27.49 12.06
C LYS A 101 12.42 28.35 10.81
N VAL A 102 11.30 28.47 10.11
CA VAL A 102 11.13 29.56 9.17
C VAL A 102 10.39 30.65 9.89
N VAL A 103 11.12 31.73 10.14
CA VAL A 103 10.74 32.75 11.11
C VAL A 103 10.27 33.99 10.35
N LYS A 104 9.29 34.71 10.91
CA LYS A 104 8.59 35.87 10.32
C LYS A 104 9.50 36.82 9.55
N MET A 105 8.85 37.40 8.54
CA MET A 105 9.34 38.53 7.76
C MET A 105 9.31 39.82 8.57
N GLU A 106 10.48 40.36 8.89
CA GLU A 106 10.56 41.67 9.53
C GLU A 106 10.67 42.79 8.47
N LYS A 107 9.89 43.84 8.68
CA LYS A 107 10.09 45.13 8.01
C LYS A 107 11.38 45.73 8.55
N LEU A 108 12.51 45.48 7.90
CA LEU A 108 13.81 46.06 8.32
C LEU A 108 14.01 47.50 7.83
N GLY A 109 13.06 48.06 7.08
CA GLY A 109 13.01 49.49 6.75
C GLY A 109 12.41 49.80 5.39
N THR A 110 12.27 51.08 5.08
CA THR A 110 12.03 51.59 3.72
C THR A 110 13.37 51.93 3.09
N ALA A 111 13.77 51.24 2.02
CA ALA A 111 14.95 51.64 1.26
C ALA A 111 14.54 52.72 0.24
N THR A 112 14.89 53.98 0.52
CA THR A 112 15.06 54.95 -0.57
C THR A 112 16.32 54.59 -1.33
N THR A 113 16.14 54.01 -2.51
CA THR A 113 17.14 53.78 -3.59
C THR A 113 18.61 54.04 -3.23
N GLY A 114 19.39 52.96 -3.09
CA GLY A 114 20.85 52.98 -3.30
C GLY A 114 21.76 52.85 -2.08
N GLU A 115 21.24 52.86 -0.85
CA GLU A 115 22.05 52.61 0.36
C GLU A 115 21.58 51.34 1.09
N GLY A 116 22.56 50.53 1.54
CA GLY A 116 22.31 49.25 2.20
C GLY A 116 21.47 49.39 3.47
N ILE A 117 20.64 48.39 3.74
CA ILE A 117 19.80 48.32 4.94
C ILE A 117 20.70 48.11 6.16
N SER A 118 20.66 49.01 7.15
CA SER A 118 21.25 48.73 8.47
C SER A 118 20.24 47.93 9.30
N THR A 119 20.62 46.73 9.70
CA THR A 119 19.80 45.89 10.58
C THR A 119 19.83 46.49 11.98
N GLN A 120 18.73 47.10 12.42
CA GLN A 120 18.52 47.35 13.86
C GLN A 120 18.27 46.02 14.56
N GLU A 121 19.00 45.81 15.67
CA GLU A 121 18.95 44.78 16.73
C GLU A 121 18.42 43.37 16.37
N GLU A 122 19.23 42.34 16.63
CA GLU A 122 18.79 40.94 16.50
C GLU A 122 17.62 40.65 17.45
N PRO A 123 16.44 40.25 16.94
CA PRO A 123 15.32 39.87 17.80
C PRO A 123 15.65 38.59 18.57
N LEU A 124 15.22 38.52 19.84
CA LEU A 124 15.37 37.33 20.68
C LEU A 124 14.54 36.16 20.10
N TRP A 125 15.05 34.92 20.27
CA TRP A 125 14.45 33.65 19.79
C TRP A 125 12.94 33.48 20.05
N ASN A 126 12.39 34.22 21.02
CA ASN A 126 11.03 34.06 21.54
C ASN A 126 10.04 35.14 21.06
N GLU A 127 10.49 36.17 20.35
CA GLU A 127 9.65 37.32 19.96
C GLU A 127 9.14 37.24 18.52
N VAL A 128 9.46 36.16 17.81
CA VAL A 128 9.28 36.11 16.37
C VAL A 128 8.06 35.28 15.98
N GLU A 129 7.10 35.91 15.30
CA GLU A 129 5.92 35.17 14.79
C GLU A 129 6.36 34.15 13.74
N THR A 130 5.60 33.07 13.65
CA THR A 130 5.89 31.99 12.73
C THR A 130 5.11 32.18 11.44
N LEU A 131 5.73 31.97 10.28
CA LEU A 131 5.00 32.00 9.01
C LEU A 131 3.88 30.96 9.02
N GLN A 132 2.70 31.36 8.57
CA GLN A 132 1.56 30.46 8.50
C GLN A 132 1.90 29.27 7.58
N PRO A 133 1.63 28.02 7.99
CA PRO A 133 1.99 26.84 7.20
C PRO A 133 1.52 26.89 5.74
N GLN A 134 0.38 27.52 5.48
CA GLN A 134 -0.20 27.73 4.15
C GLN A 134 0.70 28.50 3.16
N LEU A 135 1.75 29.18 3.62
CA LEU A 135 2.70 29.90 2.75
C LEU A 135 3.83 29.02 2.22
N PHE A 136 4.08 27.84 2.80
CA PHE A 136 5.10 26.89 2.29
C PHE A 136 4.52 25.83 1.34
N PHE A 137 3.20 25.88 1.20
CA PHE A 137 2.40 24.98 0.40
C PHE A 137 1.34 25.82 -0.29
N PRO A 138 1.63 26.47 -1.44
CA PRO A 138 0.57 26.90 -2.35
C PRO A 138 -0.54 25.86 -2.37
N PRO A 139 -1.81 26.26 -2.45
CA PRO A 139 -2.94 25.35 -2.54
C PRO A 139 -2.88 24.63 -3.88
N VAL A 140 -2.02 23.63 -3.93
CA VAL A 140 -1.97 22.55 -4.89
C VAL A 140 -1.81 21.24 -4.11
N VAL A 141 -2.30 21.23 -2.87
CA VAL A 141 -2.97 20.02 -2.39
C VAL A 141 -4.21 19.93 -3.27
N PRO A 142 -4.39 18.88 -4.09
CA PRO A 142 -5.65 18.68 -4.77
C PRO A 142 -6.75 18.83 -3.71
N PRO A 143 -7.76 19.69 -3.92
CA PRO A 143 -8.77 19.93 -2.89
C PRO A 143 -9.46 18.63 -2.47
N LYS A 144 -9.40 17.63 -3.36
CA LYS A 144 -9.81 16.25 -3.17
C LYS A 144 -8.76 15.32 -3.79
N PRO A 145 -8.42 14.19 -3.15
CA PRO A 145 -7.60 13.15 -3.78
C PRO A 145 -8.16 12.70 -5.13
N PRO A 146 -7.33 12.18 -6.05
CA PRO A 146 -7.83 11.51 -7.23
C PRO A 146 -8.74 10.34 -6.85
N GLU A 147 -9.61 9.93 -7.77
CA GLU A 147 -10.55 8.85 -7.55
C GLU A 147 -10.51 7.91 -8.76
N ILE A 148 -10.31 6.61 -8.51
CA ILE A 148 -10.49 5.58 -9.53
C ILE A 148 -11.97 5.23 -9.54
N LEU A 149 -12.63 5.47 -10.68
CA LEU A 149 -14.08 5.34 -10.83
C LEU A 149 -14.48 3.95 -11.33
N SER A 150 -13.66 3.37 -12.19
CA SER A 150 -13.95 2.11 -12.86
C SER A 150 -12.67 1.41 -13.28
N ALA A 151 -12.76 0.10 -13.49
CA ALA A 151 -11.78 -0.68 -14.23
C ALA A 151 -12.52 -1.73 -15.07
N ARG A 152 -11.99 -2.08 -16.25
CA ARG A 152 -12.60 -3.06 -17.14
C ARG A 152 -11.53 -3.80 -17.95
N PRO A 153 -11.57 -5.14 -18.02
CA PRO A 153 -10.66 -5.89 -18.87
C PRO A 153 -10.91 -5.57 -20.35
N ILE A 154 -9.84 -5.52 -21.14
CA ILE A 154 -9.91 -5.49 -22.59
C ILE A 154 -9.72 -6.92 -23.11
N TYR A 155 -10.60 -7.32 -24.01
CA TYR A 155 -10.50 -8.58 -24.76
C TYR A 155 -10.11 -8.29 -26.20
N GLU A 156 -9.39 -9.21 -26.83
CA GLU A 156 -9.11 -9.12 -28.26
C GLU A 156 -10.43 -9.17 -29.07
N GLU A 157 -10.42 -8.59 -30.26
CA GLU A 157 -11.61 -8.54 -31.11
C GLU A 157 -12.11 -9.96 -31.42
N GLY A 158 -13.35 -10.26 -31.04
CA GLY A 158 -13.96 -11.58 -31.19
C GLY A 158 -13.70 -12.56 -30.03
N GLN A 159 -12.87 -12.22 -29.06
CA GLN A 159 -12.65 -13.03 -27.86
C GLN A 159 -13.79 -12.82 -26.85
N GLN A 160 -14.41 -13.90 -26.41
CA GLN A 160 -15.39 -13.85 -25.31
C GLN A 160 -14.68 -13.84 -23.95
N PRO A 161 -15.27 -13.20 -22.92
CA PRO A 161 -14.80 -13.34 -21.55
C PRO A 161 -14.69 -14.83 -21.17
N PRO A 162 -13.63 -15.24 -20.45
CA PRO A 162 -13.48 -16.62 -20.05
C PRO A 162 -14.63 -17.01 -19.11
N THR A 163 -15.16 -18.23 -19.28
CA THR A 163 -16.00 -18.83 -18.27
C THR A 163 -15.12 -19.19 -17.09
N LEU A 164 -15.35 -18.55 -15.94
CA LEU A 164 -14.61 -18.81 -14.73
C LEU A 164 -15.23 -20.02 -13.99
N PRO A 165 -14.42 -20.81 -13.26
CA PRO A 165 -14.92 -21.97 -12.53
C PRO A 165 -15.69 -21.59 -11.24
N TYR A 166 -15.84 -20.30 -10.98
CA TYR A 166 -16.49 -19.73 -9.80
C TYR A 166 -17.37 -18.55 -10.21
N ASP A 167 -18.33 -18.22 -9.36
CA ASP A 167 -19.20 -17.06 -9.57
C ASP A 167 -18.44 -15.75 -9.33
N VAL A 168 -18.53 -14.83 -10.29
CA VAL A 168 -17.86 -13.53 -10.22
C VAL A 168 -18.76 -12.53 -9.52
N THR A 169 -18.22 -11.78 -8.55
CA THR A 169 -18.96 -10.71 -7.91
C THR A 169 -19.18 -9.55 -8.88
N THR A 170 -20.36 -8.93 -8.85
CA THR A 170 -20.67 -7.79 -9.72
C THR A 170 -19.98 -6.48 -9.28
N THR A 171 -19.38 -6.48 -8.09
CA THR A 171 -18.78 -5.30 -7.45
C THR A 171 -17.29 -5.13 -7.73
N ARG A 172 -16.61 -6.16 -8.26
CA ARG A 172 -15.18 -6.11 -8.60
C ARG A 172 -14.93 -6.61 -10.02
N PRO A 173 -14.43 -5.76 -10.93
CA PRO A 173 -14.01 -6.20 -12.26
C PRO A 173 -12.92 -7.26 -12.16
N SER A 174 -13.10 -8.40 -12.83
CA SER A 174 -12.07 -9.45 -12.89
C SER A 174 -11.10 -9.17 -14.03
N ILE A 175 -9.81 -9.04 -13.70
CA ILE A 175 -8.75 -8.70 -14.64
C ILE A 175 -7.55 -9.60 -14.35
N ARG A 176 -7.03 -10.24 -15.40
CA ARG A 176 -5.91 -11.17 -15.29
C ARG A 176 -4.57 -10.43 -15.31
N GLU A 177 -3.59 -10.92 -14.55
CA GLU A 177 -2.21 -10.43 -14.69
C GLU A 177 -1.72 -10.61 -16.13
N GLY A 178 -1.02 -9.60 -16.65
CA GLY A 178 -0.60 -9.53 -18.05
C GLY A 178 -1.70 -9.13 -19.03
N GLN A 179 -2.95 -8.95 -18.59
CA GLN A 179 -4.05 -8.52 -19.45
C GLN A 179 -4.09 -6.99 -19.59
N LEU A 180 -4.41 -6.52 -20.79
CA LEU A 180 -4.75 -5.13 -21.02
C LEU A 180 -6.10 -4.80 -20.35
N PHE A 181 -6.18 -3.63 -19.73
CA PHE A 181 -7.41 -3.12 -19.15
C PHE A 181 -7.49 -1.60 -19.28
N GLU A 182 -8.71 -1.09 -19.17
CA GLU A 182 -8.98 0.34 -19.06
C GLU A 182 -9.47 0.67 -17.66
N PHE A 183 -9.13 1.86 -17.17
CA PHE A 183 -9.67 2.41 -15.93
C PHE A 183 -9.92 3.90 -16.10
N ASP A 184 -10.99 4.38 -15.49
CA ASP A 184 -11.34 5.80 -15.49
C ASP A 184 -10.89 6.42 -14.16
N MET A 185 -10.12 7.51 -14.25
CA MET A 185 -9.60 8.23 -13.10
C MET A 185 -10.07 9.69 -13.13
N GLN A 186 -10.70 10.13 -12.04
CA GLN A 186 -11.04 11.52 -11.84
C GLN A 186 -9.93 12.26 -11.08
N VAL A 187 -9.53 13.41 -11.58
CA VAL A 187 -8.52 14.29 -10.98
C VAL A 187 -9.14 15.66 -10.74
N PHE A 188 -8.91 16.24 -9.56
CA PHE A 188 -9.48 17.52 -9.14
C PHE A 188 -8.40 18.58 -9.00
N GLY A 189 -8.66 19.81 -9.44
CA GLY A 189 -7.76 20.94 -9.18
C GLY A 189 -7.76 21.99 -10.28
N ASN A 190 -6.80 22.91 -10.19
CA ASN A 190 -6.56 23.93 -11.23
C ASN A 190 -5.85 23.31 -12.46
N ALA A 191 -5.64 24.10 -13.52
CA ALA A 191 -5.03 23.61 -14.76
C ALA A 191 -3.64 22.98 -14.58
N GLU A 192 -2.82 23.45 -13.64
CA GLU A 192 -1.50 22.86 -13.33
C GLU A 192 -1.67 21.45 -12.72
N VAL A 193 -2.61 21.28 -11.77
CA VAL A 193 -2.93 19.97 -11.16
C VAL A 193 -3.46 19.00 -12.20
N LEU A 194 -4.39 19.48 -13.02
CA LEU A 194 -5.05 18.68 -14.04
C LEU A 194 -4.10 18.31 -15.20
N ALA A 195 -2.91 18.93 -15.29
CA ALA A 195 -1.86 18.56 -16.24
C ALA A 195 -0.77 17.66 -15.62
N ALA A 196 -0.70 17.58 -14.29
CA ALA A 196 0.34 16.81 -13.61
C ALA A 196 0.19 15.29 -13.86
N PRO A 197 1.33 14.56 -13.90
CA PRO A 197 1.31 13.10 -13.94
C PRO A 197 0.76 12.53 -12.62
N VAL A 198 0.03 11.42 -12.71
CA VAL A 198 -0.48 10.71 -11.53
C VAL A 198 0.25 9.38 -11.47
N ASN A 199 0.85 9.07 -10.33
CA ASN A 199 1.50 7.77 -10.14
C ASN A 199 0.42 6.75 -9.80
N ILE A 200 0.25 5.74 -10.65
CA ILE A 200 -0.68 4.65 -10.41
C ILE A 200 0.11 3.44 -9.92
N THR A 201 -0.40 2.78 -8.89
CA THR A 201 0.13 1.51 -8.39
C THR A 201 -0.98 0.49 -8.29
N VAL A 202 -0.65 -0.79 -8.43
CA VAL A 202 -1.52 -1.92 -8.08
C VAL A 202 -0.80 -2.76 -7.04
N ASP A 203 -1.34 -2.85 -5.83
CA ASP A 203 -0.68 -3.46 -4.67
C ASP A 203 0.75 -2.94 -4.43
N GLY A 204 0.96 -1.64 -4.67
CA GLY A 204 2.28 -0.99 -4.55
C GLY A 204 3.22 -1.18 -5.74
N VAL A 205 2.89 -2.05 -6.70
CA VAL A 205 3.65 -2.20 -7.95
C VAL A 205 3.31 -1.03 -8.89
N PRO A 206 4.30 -0.23 -9.36
CA PRO A 206 4.05 0.86 -10.29
C PRO A 206 3.42 0.38 -11.60
N LEU A 207 2.37 1.08 -12.04
CA LEU A 207 1.67 0.80 -13.28
C LEU A 207 2.09 1.80 -14.36
N THR A 208 2.54 1.29 -15.50
CA THR A 208 2.70 2.11 -16.72
C THR A 208 1.37 2.14 -17.47
N TYR A 209 0.92 3.32 -17.86
CA TYR A 209 -0.37 3.52 -18.50
C TYR A 209 -0.32 4.64 -19.53
N GLU A 210 -1.26 4.62 -20.47
CA GLU A 210 -1.49 5.67 -21.46
C GLU A 210 -2.84 6.32 -21.22
N VAL A 211 -2.93 7.65 -21.30
CA VAL A 211 -4.22 8.35 -21.27
C VAL A 211 -4.78 8.35 -22.68
N THR A 212 -5.91 7.66 -22.89
CA THR A 212 -6.55 7.54 -24.20
C THR A 212 -7.62 8.60 -24.44
N LEU A 213 -8.24 9.10 -23.37
CA LEU A 213 -9.26 10.13 -23.42
C LEU A 213 -9.17 11.05 -22.18
N THR A 214 -9.48 12.32 -22.34
CA THR A 214 -9.64 13.27 -21.23
C THR A 214 -10.91 14.08 -21.45
N GLU A 215 -11.81 14.04 -20.48
CA GLU A 215 -13.09 14.75 -20.51
C GLU A 215 -13.19 15.71 -19.33
N THR A 216 -13.87 16.84 -19.54
CA THR A 216 -14.15 17.79 -18.47
C THR A 216 -15.15 17.17 -17.49
N GLY A 217 -14.77 17.04 -16.24
CA GLY A 217 -15.63 16.61 -15.15
C GLY A 217 -16.34 17.77 -14.46
N ASN A 218 -17.26 17.44 -13.55
CA ASN A 218 -17.95 18.45 -12.73
C ASN A 218 -17.03 19.03 -11.65
N GLY A 219 -17.28 20.28 -11.24
CA GLY A 219 -16.62 20.89 -10.07
C GLY A 219 -15.12 21.13 -10.21
N GLY A 220 -14.63 21.42 -11.42
CA GLY A 220 -13.20 21.68 -11.65
C GLY A 220 -12.35 20.40 -11.65
N SER A 221 -12.89 19.33 -12.23
CA SER A 221 -12.18 18.05 -12.39
C SER A 221 -12.03 17.68 -13.87
N VAL A 222 -11.16 16.71 -14.15
CA VAL A 222 -11.14 15.98 -15.42
C VAL A 222 -11.25 14.50 -15.14
N VAL A 223 -11.89 13.77 -16.04
CA VAL A 223 -11.86 12.31 -16.07
C VAL A 223 -10.90 11.89 -17.16
N ARG A 224 -9.91 11.07 -16.80
CA ARG A 224 -8.94 10.48 -17.71
C ARG A 224 -9.26 8.99 -17.87
N THR A 225 -9.58 8.56 -19.08
CA THR A 225 -9.60 7.13 -19.40
C THR A 225 -8.17 6.71 -19.68
N CYS A 226 -7.72 5.72 -18.92
CA CYS A 226 -6.35 5.24 -18.94
C CYS A 226 -6.34 3.78 -19.38
N ARG A 227 -5.36 3.40 -20.20
CA ARG A 227 -5.13 2.03 -20.67
C ARG A 227 -3.81 1.52 -20.13
N ALA A 228 -3.79 0.32 -19.57
CA ALA A 228 -2.59 -0.27 -18.99
C ALA A 228 -2.60 -1.80 -19.12
N THR A 229 -1.44 -2.42 -18.90
CA THR A 229 -1.33 -3.88 -18.71
C THR A 229 -1.22 -4.17 -17.22
N LEU A 230 -2.04 -5.08 -16.69
CA LEU A 230 -1.98 -5.43 -15.28
C LEU A 230 -0.64 -6.13 -14.96
N PRO A 231 0.16 -5.66 -14.00
CA PRO A 231 1.45 -6.28 -13.67
C PRO A 231 1.26 -7.64 -13.01
N SER A 232 2.35 -8.41 -12.92
CA SER A 232 2.40 -9.69 -12.22
C SER A 232 2.83 -9.53 -10.75
N GLY A 233 2.58 -10.56 -9.95
CA GLY A 233 2.98 -10.59 -8.53
C GLY A 233 1.99 -9.89 -7.61
N LEU A 234 0.75 -9.72 -8.07
CA LEU A 234 -0.31 -9.03 -7.34
C LEU A 234 -0.94 -9.94 -6.27
N GLY A 235 -1.55 -9.30 -5.28
CA GLY A 235 -2.27 -9.92 -4.18
C GLY A 235 -3.73 -9.49 -4.13
N GLU A 236 -4.01 -8.29 -3.62
CA GLU A 236 -5.37 -7.79 -3.39
C GLU A 236 -6.00 -7.10 -4.61
N GLY A 237 -5.18 -6.66 -5.57
CA GLY A 237 -5.65 -5.90 -6.72
C GLY A 237 -6.07 -4.46 -6.37
N ALA A 238 -5.43 -3.84 -5.37
CA ALA A 238 -5.73 -2.49 -4.96
C ALA A 238 -5.08 -1.47 -5.91
N ILE A 239 -5.88 -0.86 -6.77
CA ILE A 239 -5.46 0.25 -7.63
C ILE A 239 -5.48 1.55 -6.82
N ILE A 240 -4.32 2.19 -6.70
CA ILE A 240 -4.14 3.44 -5.96
C ILE A 240 -3.54 4.50 -6.88
N ALA A 241 -4.21 5.65 -6.95
CA ALA A 241 -3.70 6.84 -7.62
C ALA A 241 -3.06 7.80 -6.62
N ARG A 242 -1.82 8.18 -6.86
CA ARG A 242 -1.08 9.17 -6.08
C ARG A 242 -0.78 10.40 -6.93
N LEU A 243 -1.31 11.54 -6.53
CA LEU A 243 -1.00 12.83 -7.11
C LEU A 243 -0.27 13.66 -6.06
N THR A 244 1.01 13.94 -6.30
CA THR A 244 1.90 14.58 -5.32
C THR A 244 1.88 13.88 -3.96
N VAL A 245 1.27 14.45 -2.92
CA VAL A 245 1.20 13.90 -1.56
C VAL A 245 -0.15 13.26 -1.22
N VAL A 246 -1.16 13.40 -2.08
CA VAL A 246 -2.49 12.82 -1.84
C VAL A 246 -2.68 11.51 -2.59
N THR A 247 -3.40 10.58 -1.96
CA THR A 247 -3.68 9.25 -2.50
C THR A 247 -5.18 9.01 -2.55
N SER A 248 -5.65 8.34 -3.59
CA SER A 248 -7.04 7.87 -3.69
C SER A 248 -7.36 6.86 -2.58
N GLN A 249 -8.66 6.66 -2.34
CA GLN A 249 -9.09 5.37 -1.76
C GLN A 249 -8.72 4.24 -2.74
N PRO A 250 -8.41 3.03 -2.24
CA PRO A 250 -8.12 1.90 -3.10
C PRO A 250 -9.38 1.50 -3.89
N PHE A 251 -9.21 1.31 -5.19
CA PHE A 251 -10.21 0.65 -6.03
C PHE A 251 -9.77 -0.80 -6.22
N TYR A 252 -10.57 -1.74 -5.72
CA TYR A 252 -10.24 -3.16 -5.78
C TYR A 252 -10.76 -3.79 -7.06
N ILE A 253 -9.85 -4.43 -7.80
CA ILE A 253 -10.19 -5.40 -8.84
C ILE A 253 -10.12 -6.81 -8.26
N ASP A 254 -10.78 -7.74 -8.94
CA ASP A 254 -10.53 -9.15 -8.74
C ASP A 254 -9.34 -9.57 -9.63
N VAL A 255 -8.17 -9.87 -9.04
CA VAL A 255 -7.03 -10.37 -9.81
C VAL A 255 -7.36 -11.80 -10.26
N GLN A 256 -7.75 -11.94 -11.52
CA GLN A 256 -8.50 -13.10 -12.01
C GLN A 256 -7.78 -14.40 -11.67
N ASN A 257 -6.47 -14.48 -11.96
CA ASN A 257 -5.64 -15.67 -11.82
C ASN A 257 -4.98 -15.85 -10.43
N LYS A 258 -5.27 -15.01 -9.43
CA LYS A 258 -4.71 -15.13 -8.07
C LYS A 258 -5.68 -15.78 -7.09
N GLY A 259 -5.14 -16.36 -6.03
CA GLY A 259 -5.89 -17.11 -5.02
C GLY A 259 -6.10 -18.58 -5.37
N LEU A 260 -7.06 -19.18 -4.69
CA LEU A 260 -7.42 -20.60 -4.70
C LEU A 260 -8.88 -20.75 -5.12
N ILE A 261 -9.23 -21.85 -5.78
CA ILE A 261 -10.61 -22.26 -6.00
C ILE A 261 -11.03 -23.17 -4.86
N ALA A 262 -12.06 -22.77 -4.13
CA ALA A 262 -12.59 -23.47 -2.96
C ALA A 262 -13.92 -24.13 -3.29
N TYR A 263 -14.03 -25.40 -2.91
CA TYR A 263 -15.28 -26.17 -2.94
C TYR A 263 -15.81 -26.23 -1.51
N LEU A 264 -16.99 -25.65 -1.30
CA LEU A 264 -17.63 -25.56 0.02
C LEU A 264 -18.66 -26.68 0.19
N TYR A 265 -18.65 -27.31 1.36
CA TYR A 265 -19.53 -28.43 1.70
C TYR A 265 -20.27 -28.16 3.02
N ASP A 266 -21.59 -27.96 2.97
CA ASP A 266 -22.47 -27.96 4.16
C ASP A 266 -22.71 -29.40 4.60
N LEU A 267 -22.13 -29.80 5.74
CA LEU A 267 -22.19 -31.19 6.20
C LEU A 267 -23.46 -31.43 7.03
N PRO A 268 -24.27 -32.45 6.70
CA PRO A 268 -25.64 -32.57 7.22
C PRO A 268 -25.78 -33.00 8.68
N ASN A 269 -24.70 -33.50 9.30
CA ASN A 269 -24.74 -34.23 10.57
C ASN A 269 -23.84 -33.60 11.65
N PRO A 270 -24.25 -32.46 12.25
CA PRO A 270 -23.48 -31.82 13.32
C PRO A 270 -23.16 -32.78 14.46
N GLY A 271 -21.89 -32.86 14.84
CA GLY A 271 -21.40 -33.79 15.88
C GLY A 271 -21.28 -35.25 15.43
N GLY A 272 -21.61 -35.57 14.17
CA GLY A 272 -21.54 -36.90 13.60
C GLY A 272 -20.21 -37.26 12.94
N TYR A 273 -19.31 -36.28 12.81
CA TYR A 273 -17.97 -36.46 12.23
C TYR A 273 -16.94 -36.61 13.35
N THR A 274 -16.00 -37.53 13.16
CA THR A 274 -14.86 -37.73 14.09
C THR A 274 -13.52 -37.46 13.44
N LYS A 275 -13.53 -37.24 12.12
CA LYS A 275 -12.41 -37.01 11.21
C LYS A 275 -12.94 -36.44 9.90
N MET A 276 -12.03 -35.97 9.05
CA MET A 276 -12.31 -35.50 7.70
C MET A 276 -13.14 -36.54 6.92
N PRO A 277 -14.34 -36.18 6.42
CA PRO A 277 -15.09 -37.06 5.54
C PRO A 277 -14.41 -37.16 4.16
N ASP A 278 -14.70 -38.25 3.43
CA ASP A 278 -14.31 -38.33 2.03
C ASP A 278 -15.10 -37.29 1.22
N LEU A 279 -14.43 -36.22 0.80
CA LEU A 279 -15.05 -35.10 0.10
C LEU A 279 -15.34 -35.41 -1.37
N GLU A 280 -14.62 -36.36 -2.00
CA GLU A 280 -14.77 -36.65 -3.43
C GLU A 280 -16.22 -36.97 -3.84
N PRO A 281 -16.96 -37.86 -3.16
CA PRO A 281 -18.34 -38.18 -3.53
C PRO A 281 -19.39 -37.14 -3.09
N LEU A 282 -19.01 -36.13 -2.30
CA LEU A 282 -19.96 -35.18 -1.72
C LEU A 282 -20.45 -34.14 -2.74
N THR A 283 -21.71 -33.74 -2.55
CA THR A 283 -22.34 -32.64 -3.29
C THR A 283 -21.71 -31.32 -2.88
N CYS A 284 -21.17 -30.57 -3.85
CA CYS A 284 -20.60 -29.25 -3.59
C CYS A 284 -21.73 -28.23 -3.42
N PHE A 285 -21.72 -27.49 -2.31
CA PHE A 285 -22.68 -26.42 -2.08
C PHE A 285 -22.38 -25.26 -3.04
N GLU A 286 -21.15 -24.75 -3.00
CA GLU A 286 -20.71 -23.61 -3.81
C GLU A 286 -19.22 -23.75 -4.18
N VAL A 287 -18.89 -23.38 -5.41
CA VAL A 287 -17.51 -23.19 -5.88
C VAL A 287 -17.20 -21.70 -5.90
N ARG A 288 -16.20 -21.27 -5.15
CA ARG A 288 -15.83 -19.84 -5.07
C ARG A 288 -14.33 -19.63 -5.10
N LYS A 289 -13.91 -18.40 -5.40
CA LYS A 289 -12.51 -18.00 -5.27
C LYS A 289 -12.20 -17.49 -3.87
N MET A 290 -11.15 -18.00 -3.25
CA MET A 290 -10.66 -17.57 -1.93
C MET A 290 -9.19 -17.14 -2.05
N PRO A 291 -8.79 -15.98 -1.51
CA PRO A 291 -7.49 -15.40 -1.84
C PRO A 291 -6.30 -16.07 -1.14
N TRP A 292 -6.53 -16.78 -0.04
CA TRP A 292 -5.51 -17.40 0.82
C TRP A 292 -6.20 -18.31 1.86
N VAL A 293 -5.42 -18.90 2.78
CA VAL A 293 -5.93 -19.62 3.95
C VAL A 293 -5.50 -18.89 5.23
N ASN A 294 -6.30 -17.90 5.63
CA ASN A 294 -6.09 -17.10 6.83
C ASN A 294 -7.45 -16.69 7.41
N TYR A 295 -8.07 -17.64 8.10
CA TYR A 295 -9.41 -17.54 8.68
C TYR A 295 -9.30 -17.74 10.18
N GLU A 296 -9.46 -16.66 10.94
CA GLU A 296 -9.28 -16.63 12.41
C GLU A 296 -10.56 -16.98 13.18
N ASN A 297 -11.71 -17.04 12.51
CA ASN A 297 -13.03 -17.31 13.08
C ASN A 297 -14.08 -17.57 11.98
N ALA A 298 -15.25 -18.13 12.34
CA ALA A 298 -16.42 -18.32 11.47
C ALA A 298 -16.73 -17.15 10.52
N ASN A 299 -16.73 -15.90 11.01
CA ASN A 299 -17.14 -14.76 10.18
C ASN A 299 -16.17 -14.50 9.02
N GLU A 300 -14.89 -14.83 9.19
CA GLU A 300 -13.90 -14.66 8.13
C GLU A 300 -14.01 -15.72 7.04
N PHE A 301 -14.47 -16.93 7.39
CA PHE A 301 -14.78 -17.95 6.39
C PHE A 301 -15.88 -17.48 5.44
N ASP A 302 -16.85 -16.71 5.94
CA ASP A 302 -17.96 -16.13 5.16
C ASP A 302 -18.64 -17.20 4.29
N VAL A 303 -18.92 -18.35 4.88
CA VAL A 303 -19.60 -19.47 4.20
C VAL A 303 -21.11 -19.16 4.06
N PRO A 304 -21.76 -19.60 2.97
CA PRO A 304 -23.15 -19.27 2.66
C PRO A 304 -24.19 -20.10 3.45
N PHE A 305 -23.75 -20.78 4.51
CA PHE A 305 -24.54 -21.66 5.38
C PHE A 305 -23.99 -21.54 6.82
N PRO A 306 -24.68 -22.05 7.85
CA PRO A 306 -24.17 -22.00 9.22
C PRO A 306 -22.76 -22.59 9.32
N ALA A 307 -21.81 -21.80 9.79
CA ALA A 307 -20.40 -22.16 9.90
C ALA A 307 -20.13 -23.10 11.10
N GLU A 308 -20.97 -24.11 11.29
CA GLU A 308 -20.92 -25.01 12.45
C GLU A 308 -20.45 -26.42 12.06
N THR A 309 -20.78 -26.90 10.87
CA THR A 309 -20.34 -28.23 10.42
C THR A 309 -20.17 -28.20 8.93
N PHE A 310 -18.93 -28.05 8.48
CA PHE A 310 -18.64 -27.86 7.07
C PHE A 310 -17.25 -28.37 6.72
N ALA A 311 -17.00 -28.51 5.42
CA ALA A 311 -15.67 -28.72 4.90
C ALA A 311 -15.38 -27.75 3.76
N ILE A 312 -14.10 -27.45 3.59
CA ILE A 312 -13.59 -26.69 2.45
C ILE A 312 -12.45 -27.47 1.83
N GLU A 313 -12.49 -27.58 0.50
CA GLU A 313 -11.38 -28.10 -0.29
C GLU A 313 -10.86 -27.00 -1.23
N TRP A 314 -9.64 -26.54 -0.99
CA TRP A 314 -8.97 -25.56 -1.82
C TRP A 314 -8.06 -26.25 -2.85
N PHE A 315 -8.12 -25.77 -4.09
CA PHE A 315 -7.23 -26.13 -5.18
C PHE A 315 -6.59 -24.88 -5.78
N GLY A 316 -5.34 -25.01 -6.17
CA GLY A 316 -4.60 -23.98 -6.87
C GLY A 316 -3.13 -24.33 -6.89
N ALA A 317 -2.27 -23.35 -6.93
CA ALA A 317 -0.85 -23.55 -6.99
C ALA A 317 -0.15 -22.53 -6.10
N LEU A 318 0.91 -23.00 -5.44
CA LEU A 318 1.75 -22.23 -4.56
C LEU A 318 2.99 -21.75 -5.32
N ILE A 319 3.25 -20.45 -5.27
CA ILE A 319 4.38 -19.79 -5.94
C ILE A 319 5.52 -19.64 -4.93
N ILE A 320 6.64 -20.28 -5.23
CA ILE A 320 7.91 -20.19 -4.51
C ILE A 320 8.82 -19.23 -5.27
N GLU A 321 9.23 -18.15 -4.63
CA GLU A 321 10.08 -17.10 -5.23
C GLU A 321 11.57 -17.34 -4.95
N THR A 322 11.89 -17.97 -3.82
CA THR A 322 13.25 -18.15 -3.31
C THR A 322 13.50 -19.62 -3.04
N GLU A 323 14.69 -20.11 -3.41
CA GLU A 323 15.11 -21.47 -3.07
C GLU A 323 15.32 -21.62 -1.56
N GLY A 324 14.88 -22.75 -1.00
CA GLY A 324 15.17 -23.09 0.39
C GLY A 324 14.38 -24.29 0.92
N ASP A 325 14.68 -24.63 2.15
CA ASP A 325 13.88 -25.55 2.97
C ASP A 325 12.67 -24.78 3.52
N TYR A 326 11.46 -25.22 3.17
CA TYR A 326 10.20 -24.67 3.65
C TYR A 326 9.54 -25.64 4.63
N ARG A 327 8.86 -25.10 5.64
CA ARG A 327 8.06 -25.87 6.59
C ARG A 327 6.71 -25.22 6.78
N PHE A 328 5.67 -25.99 6.54
CA PHE A 328 4.29 -25.54 6.67
C PHE A 328 3.79 -25.74 8.10
N THR A 329 3.07 -24.75 8.62
CA THR A 329 2.35 -24.82 9.88
C THR A 329 0.91 -24.39 9.66
N CYS A 330 -0.04 -25.24 10.07
CA CYS A 330 -1.45 -24.92 10.07
C CYS A 330 -1.94 -24.78 11.51
N ARG A 331 -2.65 -23.69 11.80
CA ARG A 331 -3.45 -23.58 13.01
C ARG A 331 -4.90 -23.85 12.65
N SER A 332 -5.50 -24.87 13.27
CA SER A 332 -6.86 -25.25 12.96
C SER A 332 -7.64 -25.81 14.14
N ASP A 333 -8.96 -25.68 14.00
CA ASP A 333 -10.06 -26.27 14.76
C ASP A 333 -11.14 -26.49 13.69
N ASP A 334 -11.47 -27.71 13.24
CA ASP A 334 -10.86 -29.02 13.50
C ASP A 334 -9.75 -29.38 12.46
N GLY A 335 -9.97 -30.42 11.65
CA GLY A 335 -8.91 -31.15 10.98
C GLY A 335 -8.56 -30.66 9.59
N ILE A 336 -7.32 -30.93 9.20
CA ILE A 336 -6.68 -30.40 8.00
C ILE A 336 -5.77 -31.42 7.31
N TYR A 337 -5.65 -31.24 6.00
CA TYR A 337 -4.65 -31.91 5.17
C TYR A 337 -4.11 -30.91 4.16
N VAL A 338 -2.80 -30.90 3.95
CA VAL A 338 -2.12 -30.03 2.97
C VAL A 338 -1.23 -30.87 2.08
N TRP A 339 -1.40 -30.73 0.78
CA TRP A 339 -0.58 -31.37 -0.24
C TRP A 339 0.13 -30.35 -1.12
N LEU A 340 1.35 -30.72 -1.51
CA LEU A 340 2.15 -30.01 -2.50
C LEU A 340 2.65 -31.02 -3.55
N ASP A 341 2.28 -30.82 -4.82
CA ASP A 341 2.54 -31.79 -5.91
C ASP A 341 2.14 -33.23 -5.53
N ASP A 342 0.92 -33.38 -5.01
CA ASP A 342 0.34 -34.65 -4.52
C ASP A 342 1.06 -35.27 -3.30
N ASN A 343 2.15 -34.67 -2.81
CA ASN A 343 2.82 -35.10 -1.59
C ASN A 343 2.13 -34.50 -0.37
N LEU A 344 1.72 -35.34 0.58
CA LEU A 344 1.16 -34.88 1.85
C LEU A 344 2.26 -34.24 2.70
N VAL A 345 2.24 -32.92 2.83
CA VAL A 345 3.26 -32.15 3.57
C VAL A 345 2.83 -31.85 5.02
N LEU A 346 1.53 -31.88 5.30
CA LEU A 346 0.99 -31.62 6.62
C LEU A 346 -0.37 -32.31 6.78
N VAL A 347 -0.55 -33.04 7.89
CA VAL A 347 -1.84 -33.63 8.29
C VAL A 347 -2.07 -33.41 9.77
N ASP A 348 -3.27 -32.95 10.12
CA ASP A 348 -3.81 -32.97 11.47
C ASP A 348 -5.29 -33.33 11.40
N ASP A 349 -5.61 -34.61 11.46
CA ASP A 349 -6.99 -35.09 11.37
C ASP A 349 -7.53 -35.44 12.76
N ASN A 350 -8.84 -35.70 12.81
CA ASN A 350 -9.69 -35.90 13.99
C ASN A 350 -10.17 -34.59 14.64
N LEU A 351 -11.15 -34.73 15.54
CA LEU A 351 -11.64 -33.61 16.35
C LEU A 351 -10.58 -33.11 17.32
N HIS A 352 -10.43 -31.80 17.42
CA HIS A 352 -9.58 -31.15 18.39
C HIS A 352 -9.86 -29.65 18.47
N TYR A 353 -9.75 -29.10 19.68
CA TYR A 353 -9.66 -27.65 19.84
C TYR A 353 -8.49 -27.05 19.05
N GLN A 354 -8.58 -25.76 18.78
CA GLN A 354 -7.56 -24.94 18.14
C GLN A 354 -6.14 -25.28 18.60
N ARG A 355 -5.32 -25.75 17.66
CA ARG A 355 -3.88 -25.99 17.87
C ARG A 355 -3.08 -25.78 16.60
N GLU A 356 -1.77 -25.74 16.74
CA GLU A 356 -0.85 -25.72 15.60
C GLU A 356 -0.32 -27.13 15.31
N LYS A 357 -0.36 -27.51 14.03
CA LYS A 357 0.39 -28.63 13.48
C LYS A 357 1.44 -28.11 12.53
N THR A 358 2.67 -28.61 12.68
CA THR A 358 3.79 -28.30 11.78
C THR A 358 4.21 -29.57 11.05
N GLY A 359 4.38 -29.46 9.74
CA GLY A 359 4.90 -30.53 8.89
C GLY A 359 6.43 -30.67 8.96
N ASP A 360 6.97 -31.56 8.16
CA ASP A 360 8.42 -31.70 7.97
C ASP A 360 8.95 -30.59 7.04
N TRP A 361 10.28 -30.43 7.02
CA TRP A 361 10.95 -29.56 6.05
C TRP A 361 10.87 -30.17 4.65
N VAL A 362 10.57 -29.33 3.66
CA VAL A 362 10.53 -29.68 2.24
C VAL A 362 11.39 -28.69 1.48
N HIS A 363 12.40 -29.19 0.77
CA HIS A 363 13.24 -28.36 -0.07
C HIS A 363 12.49 -27.96 -1.36
N LEU A 364 12.38 -26.67 -1.61
CA LEU A 364 11.67 -26.09 -2.76
C LEU A 364 12.59 -25.13 -3.52
N VAL A 365 12.50 -25.14 -4.84
CA VAL A 365 13.20 -24.22 -5.74
C VAL A 365 12.20 -23.20 -6.30
N PRO A 366 12.64 -22.05 -6.84
CA PRO A 366 11.73 -21.08 -7.44
C PRO A 366 10.88 -21.72 -8.53
N GLY A 367 9.55 -21.56 -8.42
CA GLY A 367 8.62 -22.29 -9.26
C GLY A 367 7.17 -22.22 -8.77
N THR A 368 6.32 -22.99 -9.41
CA THR A 368 4.89 -23.14 -9.06
C THR A 368 4.61 -24.60 -8.80
N TYR A 369 3.96 -24.88 -7.67
CA TYR A 369 3.69 -26.22 -7.17
C TYR A 369 2.19 -26.41 -7.00
N ASN A 370 1.65 -27.56 -7.39
CA ASN A 370 0.23 -27.86 -7.21
C ASN A 370 -0.10 -27.86 -5.72
N PHE A 371 -1.08 -27.05 -5.33
CA PHE A 371 -1.49 -26.90 -3.96
C PHE A 371 -2.91 -27.43 -3.80
N ARG A 372 -3.09 -28.32 -2.82
CA ARG A 372 -4.40 -28.76 -2.35
C ARG A 372 -4.43 -28.66 -0.84
N MET A 373 -5.55 -28.19 -0.30
CA MET A 373 -5.80 -28.24 1.12
C MET A 373 -7.23 -28.66 1.39
N GLN A 374 -7.43 -29.49 2.40
CA GLN A 374 -8.74 -29.80 2.95
C GLN A 374 -8.78 -29.31 4.39
N PHE A 375 -9.93 -28.76 4.77
CA PHE A 375 -10.28 -28.38 6.13
C PHE A 375 -11.68 -28.91 6.43
N PHE A 376 -11.90 -29.41 7.64
CA PHE A 376 -13.24 -29.65 8.16
C PHE A 376 -13.38 -29.01 9.53
N GLU A 377 -14.59 -28.56 9.77
CA GLU A 377 -15.06 -28.06 11.04
C GLU A 377 -16.22 -28.90 11.53
N ASN A 378 -16.23 -29.22 12.82
CA ASN A 378 -17.35 -29.88 13.47
C ASN A 378 -17.62 -29.31 14.88
N ASN A 379 -18.33 -28.18 14.86
CA ASN A 379 -19.05 -27.49 15.91
C ASN A 379 -18.21 -26.54 16.78
N VAL A 380 -18.81 -25.38 17.11
CA VAL A 380 -18.39 -24.40 18.13
C VAL A 380 -17.31 -23.38 17.70
N HIS A 381 -16.15 -23.81 17.22
CA HIS A 381 -15.01 -22.92 17.01
C HIS A 381 -14.19 -23.31 15.78
N GLU A 382 -14.05 -22.39 14.84
CA GLU A 382 -13.53 -22.70 13.50
C GLU A 382 -12.35 -21.78 13.20
N VAL A 383 -11.20 -22.38 12.93
CA VAL A 383 -9.99 -21.65 12.56
C VAL A 383 -9.27 -22.42 11.45
N ALA A 384 -8.77 -21.71 10.45
CA ALA A 384 -7.85 -22.28 9.47
C ALA A 384 -6.84 -21.21 9.02
N VAL A 385 -5.62 -21.27 9.56
CA VAL A 385 -4.53 -20.35 9.22
C VAL A 385 -3.34 -21.15 8.75
N LEU A 386 -2.95 -20.97 7.48
CA LEU A 386 -1.77 -21.59 6.89
C LEU A 386 -0.60 -20.61 6.87
N SER A 387 0.51 -21.05 7.47
CA SER A 387 1.76 -20.30 7.55
C SER A 387 2.92 -21.15 7.10
N TRP A 388 4.04 -20.50 6.77
CA TRP A 388 5.30 -21.18 6.53
C TRP A 388 6.43 -20.49 7.30
N ASP A 389 7.51 -21.23 7.56
CA ASP A 389 8.84 -20.69 7.79
C ASP A 389 9.81 -21.31 6.77
N ALA A 390 10.85 -20.57 6.41
CA ALA A 390 11.81 -21.05 5.43
C ALA A 390 13.25 -20.70 5.82
N ARG A 391 14.19 -21.48 5.33
CA ARG A 391 15.63 -21.27 5.53
C ARG A 391 16.39 -21.62 4.26
N THR A 392 17.52 -20.96 4.05
CA THR A 392 18.43 -21.29 2.94
C THR A 392 19.42 -22.38 3.37
N ASP A 393 19.72 -23.32 2.47
CA ASP A 393 20.72 -24.36 2.70
C ASP A 393 22.13 -23.80 2.56
N LYS A 394 22.60 -23.09 3.60
CA LYS A 394 24.02 -22.75 3.76
C LYS A 394 24.41 -22.97 5.21
N GLU A 395 24.90 -24.18 5.48
CA GLU A 395 25.41 -24.58 6.80
C GLU A 395 26.68 -23.80 7.22
N ASP A 396 27.36 -23.08 6.30
CA ASP A 396 28.68 -22.51 6.62
C ASP A 396 28.82 -20.98 6.60
N GLU A 397 27.95 -20.19 5.97
CA GLU A 397 28.00 -18.71 6.08
C GLU A 397 26.61 -18.09 5.93
N GLY A 398 25.94 -17.84 7.05
CA GLY A 398 24.74 -17.01 7.14
C GLY A 398 23.47 -17.63 6.55
N THR A 399 22.84 -18.55 7.28
CA THR A 399 21.48 -19.01 6.96
C THR A 399 20.52 -17.81 7.01
N GLU A 400 20.01 -17.39 5.86
CA GLU A 400 18.87 -16.48 5.81
C GLU A 400 17.61 -17.27 6.23
N PHE A 401 16.97 -16.80 7.29
CA PHE A 401 15.71 -17.35 7.80
C PHE A 401 14.56 -16.42 7.43
N ILE A 402 13.59 -16.95 6.70
CA ILE A 402 12.26 -16.36 6.61
C ILE A 402 11.53 -16.74 7.89
N GLN A 403 11.28 -15.75 8.75
CA GLN A 403 10.49 -15.95 9.96
C GLN A 403 9.09 -16.44 9.61
N ARG A 404 8.51 -17.22 10.54
CA ARG A 404 7.17 -17.76 10.34
C ARG A 404 6.18 -16.65 10.08
N GLY A 405 5.39 -16.81 9.02
CA GLY A 405 4.32 -15.89 8.66
C GLY A 405 3.22 -16.59 7.87
N VAL A 406 2.02 -16.02 7.93
CA VAL A 406 0.89 -16.45 7.09
C VAL A 406 1.28 -16.36 5.62
N ILE A 407 0.91 -17.38 4.84
CA ILE A 407 1.21 -17.39 3.41
C ILE A 407 0.34 -16.32 2.74
N GLY A 408 0.98 -15.27 2.23
CA GLY A 408 0.30 -14.14 1.62
C GLY A 408 -0.40 -14.50 0.30
N LYS A 409 -1.52 -13.81 0.01
CA LYS A 409 -2.37 -14.00 -1.19
C LYS A 409 -1.58 -14.08 -2.51
N ARG A 410 -0.52 -13.28 -2.63
CA ARG A 410 0.35 -13.22 -3.83
C ARG A 410 1.01 -14.56 -4.20
N HIS A 411 1.17 -15.44 -3.20
CA HIS A 411 1.77 -16.78 -3.37
C HIS A 411 0.78 -17.82 -3.89
N PHE A 412 -0.52 -17.51 -4.00
CA PHE A 412 -1.52 -18.43 -4.54
C PHE A 412 -1.99 -18.00 -5.93
N THR A 413 -2.09 -18.97 -6.83
CA THR A 413 -2.69 -18.82 -8.16
C THR A 413 -3.46 -20.08 -8.51
N TRP A 414 -4.61 -20.00 -9.17
CA TRP A 414 -5.32 -21.22 -9.62
C TRP A 414 -5.02 -21.58 -11.07
N ASP A 415 -4.35 -20.70 -11.80
CA ASP A 415 -4.19 -20.79 -13.25
C ASP A 415 -3.20 -21.86 -13.71
N GLN A 416 -2.22 -22.18 -12.86
CA GLN A 416 -1.17 -23.17 -13.15
C GLN A 416 -1.46 -24.53 -12.52
N HIS A 417 -2.62 -24.70 -11.89
CA HIS A 417 -3.04 -25.97 -11.30
C HIS A 417 -3.61 -26.90 -12.38
N PRO A 418 -3.48 -28.24 -12.22
CA PRO A 418 -4.20 -29.24 -12.98
C PRO A 418 -5.71 -28.99 -13.09
N ALA A 419 -6.37 -29.79 -13.93
CA ALA A 419 -7.82 -29.74 -14.06
C ALA A 419 -8.50 -29.83 -12.68
N LEU A 420 -9.32 -28.82 -12.39
CA LEU A 420 -10.11 -28.77 -11.16
C LEU A 420 -11.12 -29.93 -11.14
N PRO A 421 -11.56 -30.37 -9.95
CA PRO A 421 -12.63 -31.35 -9.83
C PRO A 421 -13.86 -30.96 -10.65
N GLN A 422 -14.47 -31.93 -11.33
CA GLN A 422 -15.71 -31.74 -12.09
C GLN A 422 -16.91 -31.68 -11.14
N LYS A 423 -16.97 -30.65 -10.30
CA LYS A 423 -18.09 -30.32 -9.43
C LYS A 423 -18.57 -28.91 -9.73
N THR A 424 -19.87 -28.68 -9.54
CA THR A 424 -20.53 -27.38 -9.76
C THR A 424 -21.26 -26.96 -8.49
N SER A 425 -21.50 -25.66 -8.32
CA SER A 425 -22.39 -25.15 -7.27
C SER A 425 -23.79 -25.75 -7.41
N THR A 426 -24.31 -26.30 -6.32
CA THR A 426 -25.67 -26.87 -6.28
C THR A 426 -26.58 -26.16 -5.28
N HIS A 427 -26.00 -25.42 -4.32
CA HIS A 427 -26.69 -24.85 -3.16
C HIS A 427 -27.46 -25.88 -2.34
N LYS A 428 -26.99 -27.14 -2.36
CA LYS A 428 -27.50 -28.26 -1.58
C LYS A 428 -26.46 -28.70 -0.56
N ARG A 429 -26.93 -29.32 0.51
CA ARG A 429 -26.06 -29.93 1.52
C ARG A 429 -25.23 -31.05 0.90
N ALA A 430 -24.17 -31.46 1.57
CA ALA A 430 -23.20 -32.43 1.07
C ALA A 430 -23.80 -33.81 0.72
N ASP A 431 -24.94 -34.17 1.34
CA ASP A 431 -25.71 -35.38 1.03
C ASP A 431 -26.75 -35.19 -0.10
N GLY A 432 -26.87 -33.99 -0.67
CA GLY A 432 -27.81 -33.65 -1.73
C GLY A 432 -29.20 -33.23 -1.25
N SER A 433 -29.41 -33.12 0.07
CA SER A 433 -30.63 -32.52 0.64
C SER A 433 -30.65 -31.00 0.47
N ASP A 434 -31.85 -30.41 0.52
CA ASP A 434 -32.00 -28.96 0.48
C ASP A 434 -31.56 -28.36 1.84
N PRO A 435 -30.95 -27.16 1.86
CA PRO A 435 -30.62 -26.46 3.11
C PRO A 435 -31.90 -26.10 3.89
N GLU A 436 -31.83 -26.12 5.22
CA GLU A 436 -32.97 -25.83 6.11
C GLU A 436 -33.37 -24.35 6.16
#